data_AF-A0A2V5ZYU2-F1
#
_entry.id   AF-A0A2V5ZYU2-F1
#
_cell.length_a   1.000
_cell.length_b   1.000
_cell.length_c   1.000
_cell.angle_alpha   90.00
_cell.angle_beta   90.00
_cell.angle_gamma   90.00
#
_symmetry.space_group_name_H-M   'P 1'
#
loop_
_entity.id
_entity.type
_entity.pdbx_description
1 polymer ?
#
loop_
_entity_poly.entity_id
_entity_poly.type
_entity_poly.pdbx_seq_one_letter_code
_entity_poly.pdbx_strand_id
1 'polypeptide(L)' 'MRIFIFKSETSPELRAFGSDLAGSRLPVQFRPWHAVGSIAPEGEFPYKLSREAIETAINDCGYQLWRMRKKTKTD' A
#
# COMPACT_ATOMS: atom_id res chain seq x y z
N MET A 1 1.92 11.34 8.29
CA MET A 1 0.89 10.44 8.87
C MET A 1 1.48 9.05 9.11
N ARG A 2 0.86 8.19 9.93
CA ARG A 2 1.22 6.74 9.95
C ARG A 2 0.56 6.07 8.76
N ILE A 3 1.32 5.29 8.00
CA ILE A 3 0.83 4.64 6.79
C ILE A 3 0.76 3.14 7.03
N PHE A 4 -0.40 2.54 6.85
CA PHE A 4 -0.61 1.11 6.97
C PHE A 4 -0.45 0.45 5.61
N ILE A 5 0.25 -0.68 5.59
CA ILE A 5 0.53 -1.47 4.39
C ILE A 5 -0.42 -2.66 4.40
N PHE A 6 -1.16 -2.81 3.32
CA PHE A 6 -2.07 -3.91 3.08
C PHE A 6 -1.60 -4.74 1.91
N LYS A 7 -1.79 -6.05 2.00
CA LYS A 7 -1.62 -7.00 0.91
C LYS A 7 -3.01 -7.46 0.46
N SER A 8 -3.24 -7.46 -0.85
CA SER A 8 -4.44 -8.09 -1.40
C SER A 8 -4.25 -9.60 -1.41
N GLU A 9 -5.26 -10.33 -0.94
CA GLU A 9 -5.27 -11.79 -1.03
C GLU A 9 -5.41 -12.26 -2.49
N THR A 10 -6.25 -11.59 -3.28
CA THR A 10 -6.46 -11.91 -4.70
C THR A 10 -5.24 -11.57 -5.56
N SER A 11 -4.46 -10.57 -5.14
CA SER A 11 -3.31 -10.06 -5.88
C SER A 11 -2.07 -9.97 -4.97
N PRO A 12 -1.25 -11.04 -4.83
CA PRO A 12 -0.14 -11.08 -3.88
C PRO A 12 0.99 -10.10 -4.21
N GLU A 13 1.06 -9.64 -5.45
CA GLU A 13 1.97 -8.60 -5.95
C GLU A 13 1.45 -7.17 -5.74
N LEU A 14 0.18 -7.02 -5.33
CA LEU A 14 -0.43 -5.74 -5.05
C LEU A 14 -0.28 -5.41 -3.56
N ARG A 15 0.14 -4.17 -3.30
CA ARG A 15 0.11 -3.55 -1.98
C ARG A 15 -0.79 -2.33 -2.04
N ALA A 16 -1.50 -2.07 -0.97
CA ALA A 16 -2.17 -0.80 -0.77
C ALA A 16 -1.61 -0.11 0.46
N PHE A 17 -1.57 1.21 0.40
CA PHE A 17 -1.19 2.08 1.50
C PHE A 17 -2.39 2.91 1.91
N GLY A 18 -2.68 2.97 3.20
CA GLY A 18 -3.78 3.75 3.76
C GLY A 18 -3.38 4.44 5.06
N SER A 19 -4.18 5.42 5.48
CA SER A 19 -3.99 6.15 6.76
C SER A 19 -4.64 5.47 7.96
N ASP A 20 -5.40 4.39 7.75
CA ASP A 20 -6.20 3.70 8.76
C ASP A 20 -5.89 2.19 8.77
N LEU A 21 -5.94 1.58 9.95
CA LEU A 21 -5.63 0.16 10.15
C LEU A 21 -6.72 -0.76 9.57
N ALA A 22 -7.97 -0.31 9.51
CA ALA A 22 -9.07 -1.10 8.94
C ALA A 22 -9.09 -1.07 7.40
N GLY A 23 -8.29 -0.19 6.77
CA GLY A 23 -8.29 -0.06 5.32
C GLY A 23 -9.64 0.40 4.77
N SER A 24 -10.36 1.24 5.53
CA SER A 24 -11.76 1.61 5.27
C SER A 24 -12.00 2.24 3.90
N ARG A 25 -10.97 2.88 3.33
CA ARG A 25 -11.01 3.53 2.01
C ARG A 25 -10.42 2.68 0.88
N LEU A 26 -9.99 1.46 1.16
CA LEU A 26 -9.37 0.59 0.16
C LEU A 26 -10.39 0.09 -0.86
N PRO A 27 -10.00 -0.06 -2.14
CA PRO A 27 -10.91 -0.49 -3.19
C PRO A 27 -11.41 -1.92 -2.95
N VAL A 28 -12.73 -2.10 -3.07
CA VAL A 28 -13.42 -3.36 -2.78
C VAL A 28 -13.07 -4.50 -3.74
N GLN A 29 -12.66 -4.17 -4.97
CA GLN A 29 -12.33 -5.14 -6.02
C GLN A 29 -11.12 -6.05 -5.68
N PHE A 30 -10.26 -5.63 -4.76
CA PHE A 30 -9.05 -6.35 -4.36
C PHE A 30 -9.14 -6.87 -2.91
N ARG A 31 -10.33 -6.79 -2.30
CA ARG A 31 -10.59 -7.41 -1.01
C ARG A 31 -10.53 -8.94 -1.14
N PRO A 32 -10.17 -9.66 -0.06
CA PRO A 32 -9.82 -9.15 1.25
C PRO A 32 -8.42 -8.52 1.29
N TRP A 33 -8.32 -7.41 2.05
CA TRP A 33 -7.06 -6.73 2.33
C TRP A 33 -6.56 -7.17 3.69
N HIS A 34 -5.31 -7.61 3.74
CA HIS A 34 -4.65 -8.03 4.97
C HIS A 34 -3.59 -7.00 5.35
N ALA A 35 -3.69 -6.44 6.56
CA ALA A 35 -2.66 -5.56 7.10
C ALA A 35 -1.39 -6.37 7.34
N VAL A 36 -0.31 -6.02 6.63
CA VAL A 36 0.99 -6.72 6.72
C VAL A 36 2.06 -5.88 7.41
N GLY A 37 1.81 -4.60 7.66
CA GLY A 37 2.73 -3.73 8.38
C GLY A 37 2.27 -2.29 8.43
N SER A 38 3.09 -1.43 9.05
CA SER A 38 2.87 0.01 9.08
C SER A 38 4.20 0.76 9.08
N ILE A 39 4.20 1.93 8.46
CA ILE A 39 5.33 2.85 8.39
C ILE A 39 5.03 4.03 9.31
N ALA A 40 5.93 4.25 10.26
CA ALA A 40 5.81 5.35 11.21
C ALA A 40 5.89 6.71 10.50
N PRO A 41 5.35 7.80 11.10
CA PRO A 41 5.44 9.15 10.54
C PRO A 41 6.86 9.68 10.35
N GLU A 42 7.91 8.98 10.76
CA GLU A 42 9.32 9.32 10.48
C GLU A 42 10.07 8.12 9.85
N GLY A 43 9.37 7.01 9.59
CA GLY A 43 9.96 5.80 9.03
C GLY A 43 10.26 5.90 7.54
N GLU A 44 11.40 5.37 7.12
CA GLU A 44 11.75 5.32 5.71
C GLU A 44 10.84 4.38 4.92
N PHE A 45 10.52 4.77 3.69
CA PHE A 45 9.73 3.95 2.78
C PHE A 45 10.62 2.93 2.07
N PRO A 46 10.30 1.63 2.13
CA PRO A 46 11.03 0.65 1.34
C PRO A 46 10.78 0.89 -0.16
N TYR A 47 11.75 0.52 -1.00
CA TYR A 47 11.66 0.55 -2.47
C TYR A 47 11.72 1.92 -3.17
N LYS A 48 12.34 2.94 -2.54
CA LYS A 48 12.46 4.30 -3.11
C LYS A 48 11.10 4.92 -3.44
N LEU A 49 10.08 4.59 -2.67
CA LEU A 49 8.78 5.22 -2.81
C LEU A 49 8.82 6.60 -2.16
N SER A 50 8.41 7.62 -2.91
CA SER A 50 8.27 8.97 -2.38
C SER A 50 7.10 8.99 -1.39
N ARG A 51 7.42 9.13 -0.11
CA ARG A 51 6.43 9.28 0.96
C ARG A 51 5.40 10.35 0.61
N GLU A 52 5.86 11.52 0.19
CA GLU A 52 4.99 12.66 -0.14
C GLU A 52 3.93 12.26 -1.17
N ALA A 53 4.32 11.55 -2.22
CA ALA A 53 3.37 11.07 -3.24
C ALA A 53 2.34 10.07 -2.68
N ILE A 54 2.73 9.25 -1.70
CA ILE A 54 1.81 8.31 -1.04
C ILE A 54 0.86 9.07 -0.13
N GLU A 55 1.38 10.00 0.68
CA GLU A 55 0.58 10.83 1.58
C GLU A 55 -0.42 11.68 0.81
N THR A 56 -0.01 12.30 -0.29
CA THR A 56 -0.90 13.05 -1.19
C THR A 56 -1.99 12.13 -1.76
N ALA A 57 -1.64 10.95 -2.28
CA ALA A 57 -2.63 10.02 -2.82
C ALA A 57 -3.59 9.48 -1.74
N ILE A 58 -3.12 9.25 -0.51
CA ILE A 58 -3.99 8.86 0.61
C ILE A 58 -4.91 10.01 1.01
N ASN A 59 -4.44 11.26 1.01
CA ASN A 59 -5.27 12.41 1.32
C ASN A 59 -6.33 12.68 0.23
N ASP A 60 -5.97 12.52 -1.04
CA ASP A 60 -6.84 12.81 -2.19
C ASP A 60 -7.80 11.65 -2.49
N CYS A 61 -7.28 10.43 -2.66
CA CYS A 61 -8.03 9.24 -3.06
C CYS A 61 -8.42 8.35 -1.87
N GLY A 62 -7.86 8.58 -0.68
CA GLY A 62 -8.05 7.70 0.49
C GLY A 62 -7.06 6.54 0.58
N TYR A 63 -6.34 6.23 -0.50
CA TYR A 63 -5.38 5.13 -0.58
C TYR A 63 -4.36 5.34 -1.71
N GLN A 64 -3.25 4.63 -1.65
CA GLN A 64 -2.28 4.51 -2.74
C GLN A 64 -2.08 3.03 -3.08
N LEU A 65 -2.12 2.67 -4.36
CA LEU A 65 -1.82 1.32 -4.82
C LEU A 65 -0.39 1.23 -5.32
N TRP A 66 0.28 0.15 -4.96
CA TRP A 66 1.60 -0.15 -5.46
C TRP A 66 1.69 -1.60 -5.88
N ARG A 67 2.03 -1.81 -7.15
CA ARG A 67 2.25 -3.12 -7.71
C ARG A 67 3.74 -3.39 -7.71
N MET A 68 4.15 -4.44 -7.01
CA MET A 68 5.50 -4.99 -7.16
C MET A 68 5.63 -5.52 -8.59
N ARG A 69 6.56 -4.96 -9.35
CA ARG A 69 6.99 -5.61 -10.58
C ARG A 69 7.57 -6.97 -10.19
N LYS A 70 6.89 -8.06 -10.56
CA LYS A 70 7.52 -9.37 -10.58
C LYS A 70 8.79 -9.22 -11.40
N LYS A 71 9.96 -9.53 -10.82
CA LYS A 71 11.08 -9.93 -11.65
C LYS A 71 10.59 -11.19 -12.35
N THR A 72 10.20 -11.06 -13.62
CA THR A 72 9.97 -12.19 -14.49
C THR A 72 11.26 -13.00 -14.40
N LYS A 73 11.21 -14.16 -13.77
CA LYS A 73 12.27 -15.15 -13.90
C LYS A 73 12.10 -15.66 -15.32
N THR A 74 12.78 -15.01 -16.26
CA THR A 74 12.96 -15.52 -17.62
C THR A 74 13.71 -16.84 -17.47
N ASP A 75 13.03 -17.89 -17.93
CA ASP A 75 13.52 -19.26 -18.14
C ASP A 75 14.83 -19.28 -18.93
#